data_AF-A0A8J7CDU1-F1
#
_entry.id   AF-A0A8J7CDU1-F1
#
_cell.length_a   1.000
_cell.length_b   1.000
_cell.length_c   1.000
_cell.angle_alpha   90.00
_cell.angle_beta   90.00
_cell.angle_gamma   90.00
#
_symmetry.space_group_name_H-M   'P 1'
#
loop_
_entity.id
_entity.type
_entity.pdbx_description
1 polymer ?
#
loop_
_entity_poly.entity_id
_entity_poly.type
_entity_poly.pdbx_seq_one_letter_code
_entity_poly.pdbx_strand_id
1 'polypeptide(L)'
;MGGARKTLWMLVAGCALLASLAIPLQAAGIADVCREIGIKEKDAMFSSVLTGRVLEGDSKQIVAVTTFFTGSKDKDNAVNVRLDVFNKRGGKLVPVFSRDYGKEYEGYVGRGDLELVDLDADGINDIIVTFDRQDNPLVEQRLGEVLLLGVSGFEVGWKGVMMLDATRDARSVPLERRDHFRRQMDIPRTLKSRGATLFLNKKVIAVAGERLEKAKVITETFPLRSAMNRR
;
A
#
# COMPACT_ATOMS: atom_id res chain seq x y z
N MET A 1 63.66 48.68 32.01
CA MET A 1 62.67 48.95 30.93
C MET A 1 62.50 47.64 30.17
N GLY A 2 61.37 46.96 30.08
CA GLY A 2 60.00 47.21 30.49
C GLY A 2 59.12 46.30 29.61
N GLY A 3 58.18 45.55 30.21
CA GLY A 3 57.06 44.89 29.50
C GLY A 3 57.28 43.40 29.21
N ALA A 4 56.69 42.46 29.94
CA ALA A 4 55.26 42.05 29.97
C ALA A 4 55.04 40.79 29.12
N ARG A 5 54.79 39.64 29.77
CA ARG A 5 53.50 38.89 29.80
C ARG A 5 53.17 38.24 28.43
N LYS A 6 52.85 36.94 28.30
CA LYS A 6 51.92 36.12 29.10
C LYS A 6 51.72 34.77 28.34
N THR A 7 51.42 33.69 29.08
CA THR A 7 50.56 32.52 28.69
C THR A 7 50.97 31.60 27.53
N LEU A 8 50.61 30.31 27.45
CA LEU A 8 49.94 29.32 28.31
C LEU A 8 50.16 27.96 27.61
N TRP A 9 50.23 26.89 28.38
CA TRP A 9 50.28 25.50 27.91
C TRP A 9 49.08 25.12 27.03
N MET A 10 49.28 24.27 26.01
CA MET A 10 48.26 23.26 25.68
C MET A 10 48.87 22.00 25.03
N LEU A 11 48.83 20.92 25.83
CA LEU A 11 48.86 19.52 25.43
C LEU A 11 47.45 19.10 24.94
N VAL A 12 47.33 17.84 24.51
CA VAL A 12 46.10 17.03 24.25
C VAL A 12 45.71 16.98 22.77
N ALA A 13 46.12 15.96 22.00
CA ALA A 13 45.81 14.53 22.00
C ALA A 13 44.62 14.15 21.09
N GLY A 14 44.87 13.13 20.27
CA GLY A 14 43.87 12.12 19.90
C GLY A 14 42.80 12.55 18.89
N CYS A 15 43.14 12.57 17.60
CA CYS A 15 42.16 12.30 16.56
C CYS A 15 41.72 10.83 16.68
N ALA A 16 40.69 10.57 17.48
CA ALA A 16 39.95 9.32 17.41
C ALA A 16 39.18 9.29 16.09
N LEU A 17 39.67 8.51 15.13
CA LEU A 17 38.88 8.06 13.98
C LEU A 17 37.71 7.23 14.52
N LEU A 18 36.54 7.86 14.67
CA LEU A 18 35.29 7.13 14.76
C LEU A 18 34.99 6.58 13.37
N ALA A 19 35.51 5.40 13.07
CA ALA A 19 34.98 4.55 12.03
C ALA A 19 33.58 4.13 12.47
N SER A 20 32.57 4.93 12.11
CA SER A 20 31.18 4.52 12.19
C SER A 20 31.02 3.28 11.30
N LEU A 21 30.98 2.11 11.94
CA LEU A 21 30.53 0.86 11.35
C LEU A 21 29.09 1.09 10.90
N ALA A 22 28.93 1.52 9.65
CA ALA A 22 27.67 1.46 8.95
C ALA A 22 27.35 -0.02 8.79
N ILE A 23 26.62 -0.59 9.75
CA ILE A 23 25.98 -1.88 9.56
C ILE A 23 25.08 -1.67 8.35
N PRO A 24 25.29 -2.37 7.22
CA PRO A 24 24.39 -2.25 6.09
C PRO A 24 23.01 -2.63 6.59
N LEU A 25 22.11 -1.65 6.63
CA LEU A 25 20.73 -1.86 7.00
C LEU A 25 20.10 -2.65 5.85
N GLN A 26 20.23 -3.97 5.89
CA GLN A 26 19.73 -4.85 4.84
C GLN A 26 18.22 -4.59 4.72
N ALA A 27 17.76 -4.16 3.54
CA ALA A 27 16.34 -3.98 3.30
C ALA A 27 15.62 -5.30 3.62
N ALA A 28 14.53 -5.25 4.38
CA ALA A 28 13.78 -6.47 4.67
C ALA A 28 13.23 -7.03 3.37
N GLY A 29 13.47 -8.31 3.12
CA GLY A 29 13.00 -8.99 1.92
C GLY A 29 11.66 -9.70 2.14
N ILE A 30 11.13 -10.27 1.06
CA ILE A 30 9.91 -11.09 1.09
C ILE A 30 10.06 -12.25 2.10
N ALA A 31 11.23 -12.90 2.16
CA ALA A 31 11.49 -13.99 3.10
C ALA A 31 11.36 -13.56 4.58
N ASP A 32 11.78 -12.33 4.92
CA ASP A 32 11.65 -11.81 6.28
C ASP A 32 10.18 -11.54 6.63
N VAL A 33 9.44 -10.95 5.67
CA VAL A 33 8.00 -10.72 5.81
C VAL A 33 7.25 -12.04 5.97
N CYS A 34 7.47 -13.01 5.08
CA CYS A 34 6.85 -14.34 5.13
C CYS A 34 7.12 -15.04 6.47
N ARG A 35 8.37 -15.01 6.95
CA ARG A 35 8.75 -15.57 8.25
C ARG A 35 7.96 -14.92 9.39
N GLU A 36 7.86 -13.59 9.38
CA GLU A 36 7.18 -12.84 10.44
C GLU A 36 5.67 -13.12 10.47
N ILE A 37 5.03 -13.24 9.30
CA ILE A 37 3.58 -13.50 9.21
C ILE A 37 3.21 -14.99 9.25
N GLY A 38 4.20 -15.87 9.42
CA GLY A 38 3.99 -17.31 9.53
C GLY A 38 3.63 -18.01 8.22
N ILE A 39 3.96 -17.40 7.07
CA ILE A 39 3.76 -17.98 5.74
C ILE A 39 5.07 -18.61 5.27
N LYS A 40 5.01 -19.82 4.74
CA LYS A 40 6.19 -20.44 4.13
C LYS A 40 6.48 -19.73 2.82
N GLU A 41 7.73 -19.37 2.58
CA GLU A 41 8.13 -18.63 1.38
C GLU A 41 7.67 -19.31 0.07
N LYS A 42 7.71 -20.64 0.00
CA LYS A 42 7.23 -21.41 -1.15
C LYS A 42 5.72 -21.31 -1.41
N ASP A 43 4.95 -20.91 -0.40
CA ASP A 43 3.50 -20.75 -0.49
C ASP A 43 3.15 -19.29 -0.86
N ALA A 44 4.11 -18.35 -0.80
CA ALA A 44 3.95 -17.00 -1.29
C ALA A 44 4.10 -16.97 -2.82
N MET A 45 3.09 -16.44 -3.50
CA MET A 45 3.05 -16.39 -4.96
C MET A 45 3.56 -15.05 -5.50
N PHE A 46 3.05 -13.96 -4.92
CA PHE A 46 3.34 -12.60 -5.30
C PHE A 46 3.42 -11.77 -4.03
N SER A 47 4.47 -10.98 -3.87
CA SER A 47 4.58 -10.05 -2.76
C SER A 47 5.19 -8.75 -3.27
N SER A 48 4.55 -7.64 -2.92
CA SER A 48 5.11 -6.30 -3.08
C SER A 48 5.53 -5.81 -1.71
N VAL A 49 6.82 -5.52 -1.55
CA VAL A 49 7.40 -5.02 -0.30
C VAL A 49 8.01 -3.66 -0.57
N LEU A 50 7.45 -2.63 0.07
CA LEU A 50 7.91 -1.26 -0.01
C LEU A 50 8.40 -0.79 1.34
N THR A 51 9.32 0.17 1.34
CA THR A 51 9.80 0.83 2.56
C THR A 51 9.47 2.31 2.49
N GLY A 52 8.68 2.81 3.43
CA GLY A 52 8.22 4.19 3.44
C GLY A 52 7.87 4.65 4.84
N ARG A 53 7.80 5.97 5.05
CA ARG A 53 7.26 6.52 6.29
C ARG A 53 5.74 6.45 6.16
N VAL A 54 5.08 5.59 6.91
CA VAL A 54 3.60 5.44 6.93
C VAL A 54 3.03 5.62 8.35
N LEU A 55 3.92 5.80 9.33
CA LEU A 55 3.59 6.18 10.70
C LEU A 55 4.30 7.50 11.04
N GLU A 56 3.82 8.17 12.08
CA GLU A 56 4.49 9.32 12.66
C GLU A 56 5.89 8.98 13.19
N GLY A 57 6.77 9.99 13.18
CA GLY A 57 8.16 9.88 13.59
C GLY A 57 9.13 9.66 12.42
N ASP A 58 10.41 9.51 12.76
CA ASP A 58 11.46 9.54 11.73
C ASP A 58 11.75 8.19 11.07
N SER A 59 11.30 7.10 11.69
CA SER A 59 11.56 5.75 11.20
C SER A 59 10.65 5.41 10.02
N LYS A 60 11.24 4.81 8.97
CA LYS A 60 10.47 4.17 7.90
C LYS A 60 10.00 2.78 8.34
N GLN A 61 8.82 2.39 7.86
CA GLN A 61 8.24 1.07 8.05
C GLN A 61 8.46 0.23 6.78
N ILE A 62 8.38 -1.08 6.96
CA ILE A 62 8.20 -2.03 5.86
C ILE A 62 6.69 -2.21 5.68
N VAL A 63 6.20 -2.05 4.46
CA VAL A 63 4.81 -2.30 4.08
C VAL A 63 4.81 -3.40 3.04
N ALA A 64 4.04 -4.45 3.26
CA ALA A 64 4.00 -5.59 2.38
C ALA A 64 2.57 -6.00 2.06
N VAL A 65 2.30 -6.25 0.78
CA VAL A 65 1.12 -6.99 0.35
C VAL A 65 1.60 -8.36 -0.11
N THR A 66 1.07 -9.42 0.50
CA THR A 66 1.45 -10.80 0.23
C THR A 66 0.25 -11.58 -0.28
N THR A 67 0.37 -12.12 -1.48
CA THR A 67 -0.53 -13.12 -2.05
C THR A 67 0.05 -14.51 -1.81
N PHE A 68 -0.71 -15.41 -1.21
CA PHE A 68 -0.20 -16.72 -0.79
C PHE A 68 -1.26 -17.83 -0.83
N PHE A 69 -0.81 -19.07 -0.91
CA PHE A 69 -1.66 -20.25 -0.73
C PHE A 69 -1.96 -20.46 0.76
N THR A 70 -3.23 -20.62 1.11
CA THR A 70 -3.66 -20.83 2.51
C THR A 70 -3.49 -22.28 2.97
N GLY A 71 -3.33 -23.21 2.02
CA GLY A 71 -3.38 -24.65 2.26
C GLY A 71 -4.79 -25.23 2.35
N SER A 72 -5.84 -24.41 2.22
CA SER A 72 -7.21 -24.89 2.12
C SER A 72 -7.42 -25.71 0.84
N LYS A 73 -8.17 -26.80 0.97
CA LYS A 73 -8.67 -27.58 -0.19
C LYS A 73 -9.94 -26.98 -0.79
N ASP A 74 -10.59 -26.10 -0.05
CA ASP A 74 -11.67 -25.30 -0.58
C ASP A 74 -11.08 -24.29 -1.57
N LYS A 75 -11.51 -24.41 -2.82
CA LYS A 75 -11.03 -23.57 -3.93
C LYS A 75 -11.22 -22.09 -3.62
N ASP A 76 -12.31 -21.78 -2.94
CA ASP A 76 -12.76 -20.42 -2.66
C ASP A 76 -11.88 -19.75 -1.59
N ASN A 77 -11.13 -20.55 -0.82
CA ASN A 77 -10.23 -20.09 0.21
C ASN A 77 -8.77 -20.46 -0.08
N ALA A 78 -8.46 -20.97 -1.29
CA ALA A 78 -7.15 -21.55 -1.59
C ALA A 78 -6.03 -20.50 -1.67
N VAL A 79 -6.37 -19.26 -2.05
CA VAL A 79 -5.46 -18.13 -2.19
C VAL A 79 -5.97 -16.99 -1.33
N ASN A 80 -5.05 -16.22 -0.73
CA ASN A 80 -5.39 -15.04 0.06
C ASN A 80 -4.42 -13.89 -0.25
N VAL A 81 -4.85 -12.66 0.03
CA VAL A 81 -4.07 -11.43 0.00
C VAL A 81 -4.09 -10.81 1.40
N ARG A 82 -2.92 -10.51 1.93
CA ARG A 82 -2.76 -9.85 3.22
C ARG A 82 -1.85 -8.64 3.11
N LEU A 83 -2.26 -7.52 3.69
CA LEU A 83 -1.43 -6.34 3.90
C LEU A 83 -0.85 -6.40 5.31
N ASP A 84 0.44 -6.13 5.46
CA ASP A 84 1.09 -5.98 6.75
C ASP A 84 2.04 -4.76 6.75
N VAL A 85 2.08 -4.08 7.88
CA VAL A 85 3.02 -2.98 8.15
C VAL A 85 3.86 -3.37 9.35
N PHE A 86 5.18 -3.15 9.24
CA PHE A 86 6.15 -3.49 10.27
C PHE A 86 7.04 -2.30 10.61
N ASN A 87 7.33 -2.16 11.89
CA ASN A 87 8.52 -1.45 12.34
C ASN A 87 9.73 -2.38 12.25
N LYS A 88 10.91 -1.83 11.95
CA LYS A 88 12.17 -2.55 12.08
C LYS A 88 12.86 -2.16 13.39
N ARG A 89 12.98 -3.11 14.33
CA ARG A 89 13.63 -2.90 15.64
C ARG A 89 14.66 -3.98 15.90
N GLY A 90 15.92 -3.59 16.12
CA GLY A 90 17.00 -4.55 16.41
C GLY A 90 17.16 -5.62 15.32
N GLY A 91 16.95 -5.27 14.05
CA GLY A 91 17.02 -6.21 12.93
C GLY A 91 15.78 -7.10 12.74
N LYS A 92 14.79 -7.03 13.63
CA LYS A 92 13.55 -7.80 13.54
C LYS A 92 12.40 -6.95 13.03
N LEU A 93 11.48 -7.58 12.30
CA LEU A 93 10.20 -6.98 11.97
C LEU A 93 9.30 -7.08 13.21
N VAL A 94 8.58 -5.99 13.49
CA VAL A 94 7.60 -5.93 14.57
C VAL A 94 6.29 -5.46 13.94
N PRO A 95 5.23 -6.30 13.91
CA PRO A 95 3.98 -5.93 13.27
C PRO A 95 3.33 -4.75 13.99
N VAL A 96 2.81 -3.80 13.21
CA VAL A 96 2.08 -2.63 13.72
C VAL A 96 0.67 -2.53 13.17
N PHE A 97 0.45 -3.07 11.97
CA PHE A 97 -0.87 -3.13 11.35
C PHE A 97 -0.93 -4.33 10.41
N SER A 98 -2.10 -4.94 10.30
CA SER A 98 -2.35 -6.03 9.36
C SER A 98 -3.79 -6.02 8.90
N ARG A 99 -4.04 -6.38 7.64
CA ARG A 99 -5.36 -6.54 7.07
C ARG A 99 -5.40 -7.80 6.22
N ASP A 100 -6.36 -8.67 6.50
CA ASP A 100 -6.57 -9.93 5.78
C ASP A 100 -7.77 -9.79 4.84
N TYR A 101 -7.49 -9.66 3.54
CA TYR A 101 -8.54 -9.41 2.55
C TYR A 101 -9.36 -10.67 2.27
N GLY A 102 -8.78 -11.87 2.37
CA GLY A 102 -9.53 -13.12 2.25
C GLY A 102 -10.57 -13.23 3.35
N LYS A 103 -10.22 -12.89 4.59
CA LYS A 103 -11.20 -12.88 5.69
C LYS A 103 -12.31 -11.84 5.47
N GLU A 104 -12.00 -10.67 4.94
CA GLU A 104 -12.97 -9.59 4.72
C GLU A 104 -13.89 -9.81 3.51
N TYR A 105 -13.40 -10.54 2.50
CA TYR A 105 -14.09 -10.77 1.22
C TYR A 105 -14.44 -12.26 1.00
N GLU A 106 -14.45 -13.06 2.07
CA GLU A 106 -14.86 -14.48 2.09
C GLU A 106 -14.02 -15.41 1.18
N GLY A 107 -12.71 -15.15 1.09
CA GLY A 107 -11.71 -16.05 0.50
C GLY A 107 -11.36 -15.78 -0.96
N TYR A 108 -12.23 -15.09 -1.68
CA TYR A 108 -12.12 -14.94 -3.14
C TYR A 108 -11.18 -13.81 -3.57
N VAL A 109 -9.94 -13.80 -3.11
CA VAL A 109 -8.99 -12.72 -3.44
C VAL A 109 -7.62 -13.22 -3.90
N GLY A 110 -6.98 -12.46 -4.78
CA GLY A 110 -5.64 -12.76 -5.28
C GLY A 110 -4.93 -11.55 -5.88
N ARG A 111 -3.67 -11.71 -6.28
CA ARG A 111 -2.89 -10.71 -7.05
C ARG A 111 -2.92 -9.31 -6.43
N GLY A 112 -2.54 -9.23 -5.16
CA GLY A 112 -2.40 -7.95 -4.47
C GLY A 112 -1.21 -7.14 -4.96
N ASP A 113 -1.42 -5.84 -5.19
CA ASP A 113 -0.39 -4.84 -5.48
C ASP A 113 -0.45 -3.71 -4.44
N LEU A 114 0.69 -3.04 -4.28
CA LEU A 114 0.92 -2.03 -3.24
C LEU A 114 1.59 -0.79 -3.84
N GLU A 115 1.08 0.38 -3.47
CA GLU A 115 1.70 1.68 -3.72
C GLU A 115 1.73 2.49 -2.42
N LEU A 116 2.76 3.32 -2.24
CA LEU A 116 2.90 4.27 -1.13
C LEU A 116 2.97 5.68 -1.70
N VAL A 117 2.04 6.55 -1.28
CA VAL A 117 1.96 7.93 -1.77
C VAL A 117 1.54 8.84 -0.63
N ASP A 118 2.30 9.88 -0.35
CA ASP A 118 1.91 10.98 0.54
C ASP A 118 0.88 11.87 -0.18
N LEU A 119 -0.43 11.60 0.01
CA LEU A 119 -1.48 12.27 -0.76
C LEU A 119 -1.79 13.68 -0.23
N ASP A 120 -1.55 13.93 1.06
CA ASP A 120 -1.85 15.20 1.73
C ASP A 120 -0.65 16.12 1.97
N ALA A 121 0.55 15.65 1.62
CA ALA A 121 1.83 16.34 1.76
C ALA A 121 2.22 16.57 3.24
N ASP A 122 1.83 15.67 4.14
CA ASP A 122 2.26 15.69 5.55
C ASP A 122 3.61 14.98 5.79
N GLY A 123 4.18 14.36 4.74
CA GLY A 123 5.44 13.61 4.78
C GLY A 123 5.26 12.14 5.21
N ILE A 124 4.02 11.71 5.47
CA ILE A 124 3.62 10.34 5.78
C ILE A 124 2.87 9.80 4.56
N ASN A 125 3.31 8.64 4.07
CA ASN A 125 2.69 8.01 2.92
C ASN A 125 1.39 7.34 3.32
N ASP A 126 0.36 7.54 2.53
CA ASP A 126 -0.83 6.72 2.51
C ASP A 126 -0.55 5.41 1.81
N ILE A 127 -1.29 4.37 2.19
CA ILE A 127 -1.12 3.02 1.66
C ILE A 127 -2.25 2.76 0.66
N ILE A 128 -1.89 2.49 -0.59
CA ILE A 128 -2.83 2.11 -1.63
C ILE A 128 -2.64 0.62 -1.91
N VAL A 129 -3.71 -0.16 -1.73
CA VAL A 129 -3.71 -1.58 -2.06
C VAL A 129 -4.75 -1.84 -3.14
N THR A 130 -4.39 -2.65 -4.12
CA THR A 130 -5.36 -3.19 -5.08
C THR A 130 -5.20 -4.69 -5.18
N PHE A 131 -6.29 -5.41 -5.44
CA PHE A 131 -6.28 -6.88 -5.51
C PHE A 131 -7.45 -7.37 -6.35
N ASP A 132 -7.32 -8.56 -6.92
CA ASP A 132 -8.36 -9.19 -7.72
C ASP A 132 -9.37 -9.88 -6.81
N ARG A 133 -10.65 -9.77 -7.16
CA ARG A 133 -11.73 -10.60 -6.65
C ARG A 133 -11.97 -11.74 -7.62
N GLN A 134 -12.06 -12.98 -7.13
CA GLN A 134 -12.00 -14.20 -7.94
C GLN A 134 -13.19 -15.14 -7.72
N ASP A 135 -14.35 -14.60 -7.31
CA ASP A 135 -15.58 -15.37 -7.09
C ASP A 135 -16.20 -15.89 -8.39
N ASN A 136 -15.95 -15.22 -9.53
CA ASN A 136 -16.42 -15.67 -10.83
C ASN A 136 -15.31 -15.61 -11.89
N PRO A 137 -14.90 -16.74 -12.50
CA PRO A 137 -13.83 -16.75 -13.51
C PRO A 137 -14.20 -16.06 -14.83
N LEU A 138 -15.47 -15.71 -15.04
CA LEU A 138 -15.95 -14.95 -16.18
C LEU A 138 -16.10 -13.46 -15.88
N VAL A 139 -15.85 -13.02 -14.65
CA VAL A 139 -15.86 -11.60 -14.27
C VAL A 139 -14.47 -11.23 -13.79
N GLU A 140 -13.83 -10.30 -14.50
CA GLU A 140 -12.58 -9.73 -14.03
C GLU A 140 -12.90 -8.54 -13.15
N GLN A 141 -12.62 -8.65 -11.85
CA GLN A 141 -12.87 -7.56 -10.91
C GLN A 141 -11.62 -7.28 -10.10
N ARG A 142 -11.16 -6.03 -10.14
CA ARG A 142 -10.09 -5.54 -9.26
C ARG A 142 -10.66 -4.55 -8.28
N LEU A 143 -10.42 -4.77 -6.99
CA LEU A 143 -10.77 -3.86 -5.91
C LEU A 143 -9.56 -2.99 -5.54
N GLY A 144 -9.84 -1.86 -4.91
CA GLY A 144 -8.82 -0.97 -4.38
C GLY A 144 -9.25 -0.32 -3.08
N GLU A 145 -8.27 -0.07 -2.22
CA GLU A 145 -8.41 0.66 -0.97
C GLU A 145 -7.30 1.70 -0.85
N VAL A 146 -7.65 2.86 -0.29
CA VAL A 146 -6.70 3.88 0.18
C VAL A 146 -6.81 3.92 1.69
N LEU A 147 -5.73 3.57 2.37
CA LEU A 147 -5.62 3.59 3.81
C LEU A 147 -4.84 4.84 4.22
N LEU A 148 -5.47 5.66 5.05
CA LEU A 148 -4.92 6.88 5.60
C LEU A 148 -4.53 6.64 7.05
N LEU A 149 -3.48 7.29 7.55
CA LEU A 149 -3.21 7.26 8.99
C LEU A 149 -4.26 8.10 9.74
N GLY A 150 -5.03 7.47 10.63
CA GLY A 150 -5.95 8.13 11.55
C GLY A 150 -5.34 8.32 12.94
N VAL A 151 -6.14 8.82 13.87
CA VAL A 151 -5.73 8.96 15.28
C VAL A 151 -5.52 7.59 15.95
N SER A 152 -6.32 6.61 15.52
CA SER A 152 -6.35 5.25 16.11
C SER A 152 -5.51 4.22 15.35
N GLY A 153 -4.82 4.64 14.28
CA GLY A 153 -4.13 3.75 13.33
C GLY A 153 -4.64 3.95 11.91
N PHE A 154 -4.37 3.00 11.01
CA PHE A 154 -4.80 3.11 9.62
C PHE A 154 -6.31 2.95 9.47
N GLU A 155 -6.93 3.86 8.70
CA GLU A 155 -8.35 3.91 8.41
C GLU A 155 -8.60 3.91 6.90
N VAL A 156 -9.70 3.29 6.45
CA VAL A 156 -10.07 3.26 5.03
C VAL A 156 -10.63 4.62 4.61
N GLY A 157 -9.82 5.41 3.92
CA GLY A 157 -10.23 6.70 3.35
C GLY A 157 -11.07 6.55 2.09
N TRP A 158 -10.80 5.52 1.29
CA TRP A 158 -11.61 5.14 0.12
C TRP A 158 -11.53 3.64 -0.13
N LYS A 159 -12.63 3.06 -0.61
CA LYS A 159 -12.68 1.69 -1.13
C LYS A 159 -13.61 1.60 -2.32
N GLY A 160 -13.25 0.78 -3.31
CA GLY A 160 -14.11 0.59 -4.48
C GLY A 160 -13.52 -0.31 -5.55
N VAL A 161 -14.27 -0.46 -6.64
CA VAL A 161 -13.87 -1.27 -7.80
C VAL A 161 -12.90 -0.48 -8.68
N MET A 162 -11.66 -0.92 -8.83
CA MET A 162 -10.67 -0.31 -9.72
C MET A 162 -10.80 -0.81 -11.16
N MET A 163 -11.28 -2.03 -11.36
CA MET A 163 -11.53 -2.60 -12.68
C MET A 163 -12.73 -3.53 -12.62
N LEU A 164 -13.55 -3.50 -13.65
CA LEU A 164 -14.59 -4.49 -13.88
C LEU A 164 -14.62 -4.83 -15.37
N ASP A 165 -14.65 -6.11 -15.70
CA ASP A 165 -15.16 -6.64 -16.95
C ASP A 165 -16.15 -7.77 -16.64
N ALA A 166 -17.44 -7.45 -16.70
CA ALA A 166 -18.53 -8.40 -16.52
C ALA A 166 -19.19 -8.78 -17.86
N THR A 167 -18.60 -8.41 -19.00
CA THR A 167 -19.20 -8.61 -20.32
C THR A 167 -19.17 -10.06 -20.79
N ARG A 168 -18.27 -10.87 -20.21
CA ARG A 168 -18.08 -12.29 -20.57
C ARG A 168 -19.09 -13.22 -19.92
N ASP A 169 -19.70 -12.82 -18.78
CA ASP A 169 -20.71 -13.63 -18.09
C ASP A 169 -22.13 -13.28 -18.55
N ALA A 170 -22.44 -13.63 -19.79
CA ALA A 170 -23.75 -13.34 -20.37
C ALA A 170 -24.90 -14.20 -19.80
N ARG A 171 -24.61 -15.19 -18.94
CA ARG A 171 -25.62 -16.09 -18.39
C ARG A 171 -26.04 -15.68 -16.98
N SER A 172 -25.09 -15.26 -16.15
CA SER A 172 -25.34 -15.04 -14.72
C SER A 172 -25.42 -13.56 -14.35
N VAL A 173 -24.83 -12.66 -15.16
CA VAL A 173 -24.91 -11.22 -14.94
C VAL A 173 -26.05 -10.63 -15.78
N PRO A 174 -27.04 -9.94 -15.18
CA PRO A 174 -28.07 -9.22 -15.93
C PRO A 174 -27.46 -8.19 -16.89
N LEU A 175 -28.11 -7.96 -18.04
CA LEU A 175 -27.57 -7.13 -19.12
C LEU A 175 -27.10 -5.77 -18.59
N GLU A 176 -27.92 -5.10 -17.79
CA GLU A 176 -27.69 -3.80 -17.17
C GLU A 176 -26.50 -3.75 -16.19
N ARG A 177 -25.93 -4.89 -15.80
CA ARG A 177 -24.75 -4.99 -14.91
C ARG A 177 -23.48 -5.44 -15.65
N ARG A 178 -23.54 -5.65 -16.96
CA ARG A 178 -22.41 -6.10 -17.80
C ARG A 178 -21.54 -4.92 -18.23
N ASP A 179 -20.96 -4.22 -17.27
CA ASP A 179 -20.06 -3.11 -17.56
C ASP A 179 -18.63 -3.60 -17.79
N HIS A 180 -17.88 -2.84 -18.59
CA HIS A 180 -16.43 -2.93 -18.68
C HIS A 180 -15.82 -1.55 -18.47
N PHE A 181 -15.07 -1.37 -17.37
CA PHE A 181 -14.31 -0.15 -17.12
C PHE A 181 -13.02 -0.40 -16.34
N ARG A 182 -12.10 0.58 -16.43
CA ARG A 182 -10.92 0.67 -15.57
C ARG A 182 -10.79 2.06 -14.97
N ARG A 183 -10.44 2.14 -13.69
CA ARG A 183 -10.09 3.35 -12.97
C ARG A 183 -8.59 3.47 -12.82
N GLN A 184 -8.10 4.69 -12.85
CA GLN A 184 -6.73 5.04 -12.50
C GLN A 184 -6.75 6.27 -11.60
N MET A 185 -5.94 6.26 -10.55
CA MET A 185 -5.79 7.44 -9.70
C MET A 185 -5.09 8.57 -10.46
N ASP A 186 -5.69 9.75 -10.44
CA ASP A 186 -5.05 10.99 -10.88
C ASP A 186 -4.27 11.56 -9.69
N ILE A 187 -3.06 11.01 -9.49
CA ILE A 187 -2.16 11.39 -8.39
C ILE A 187 -1.86 12.89 -8.41
N PRO A 188 -1.49 13.53 -9.55
CA PRO A 188 -1.21 14.97 -9.57
C PRO A 188 -2.40 15.81 -9.11
N ARG A 189 -3.64 15.46 -9.50
CA ARG A 189 -4.82 16.22 -9.10
C ARG A 189 -5.21 15.96 -7.64
N THR A 190 -5.02 14.74 -7.15
CA THR A 190 -5.23 14.38 -5.75
C THR A 190 -4.27 15.15 -4.85
N LEU A 191 -2.97 15.20 -5.20
CA LEU A 191 -1.95 15.99 -4.50
C LEU A 191 -2.27 17.49 -4.49
N LYS A 192 -2.79 18.05 -5.61
CA LYS A 192 -3.23 19.45 -5.66
C LYS A 192 -4.35 19.77 -4.68
N SER A 193 -5.17 18.77 -4.32
CA SER A 193 -6.20 18.91 -3.28
C SER A 193 -5.68 18.64 -1.86
N ARG A 194 -4.37 18.37 -1.70
CA ARG A 194 -3.76 17.94 -0.43
C ARG A 194 -4.52 16.79 0.21
N GLY A 195 -4.77 15.74 -0.58
CA GLY A 195 -5.41 14.52 -0.10
C GLY A 195 -6.85 14.69 0.39
N ALA A 196 -7.47 15.87 0.22
CA ALA A 196 -8.87 16.09 0.60
C ALA A 196 -9.85 15.39 -0.37
N THR A 197 -9.45 15.19 -1.62
CA THR A 197 -10.28 14.55 -2.63
C THR A 197 -9.45 13.60 -3.49
N LEU A 198 -9.88 12.34 -3.55
CA LEU A 198 -9.35 11.37 -4.48
C LEU A 198 -9.97 11.59 -5.87
N PHE A 199 -9.12 11.78 -6.87
CA PHE A 199 -9.54 11.90 -8.26
C PHE A 199 -9.25 10.59 -8.98
N LEU A 200 -10.27 9.99 -9.59
CA LEU A 200 -10.13 8.77 -10.39
C LEU A 200 -10.57 9.06 -11.83
N ASN A 201 -9.73 8.70 -12.80
CA ASN A 201 -10.13 8.68 -14.20
C ASN A 201 -10.67 7.29 -14.54
N LYS A 202 -11.99 7.21 -14.76
CA LYS A 202 -12.70 5.99 -15.17
C LYS A 202 -12.81 5.95 -16.69
N LYS A 203 -12.09 5.02 -17.31
CA LYS A 203 -12.22 4.69 -18.74
C LYS A 203 -13.27 3.61 -18.90
N VAL A 204 -14.43 3.98 -19.43
CA VAL A 204 -15.56 3.09 -19.73
C VAL A 204 -15.42 2.57 -21.16
N ILE A 205 -15.52 1.25 -21.32
CA ILE A 205 -15.32 0.53 -22.59
C ILE A 205 -16.63 -0.11 -23.06
N ALA A 206 -17.41 -0.67 -22.13
CA ALA A 206 -18.74 -1.20 -22.40
C ALA A 206 -19.70 -0.83 -21.25
N VAL A 207 -20.97 -0.64 -21.59
CA VAL A 207 -22.06 -0.41 -20.65
C VAL A 207 -23.19 -1.34 -21.01
N ALA A 208 -23.77 -2.01 -20.01
CA ALA A 208 -24.87 -2.95 -20.22
C ALA A 208 -24.60 -4.01 -21.32
N GLY A 209 -23.37 -4.52 -21.41
CA GLY A 209 -22.95 -5.52 -22.39
C GLY A 209 -22.65 -4.96 -23.79
N GLU A 210 -22.97 -3.69 -24.05
CA GLU A 210 -22.70 -3.05 -25.32
C GLU A 210 -21.38 -2.29 -25.29
N ARG A 211 -20.50 -2.62 -26.24
CA ARG A 211 -19.22 -1.93 -26.39
C ARG A 211 -19.45 -0.54 -26.98
N LEU A 212 -18.86 0.48 -26.36
CA LEU A 212 -18.90 1.84 -26.90
C LEU A 212 -18.03 1.93 -28.17
N GLU A 213 -18.49 2.68 -29.18
CA GLU A 213 -17.71 2.95 -30.39
C GLU A 213 -16.32 3.54 -30.06
N LYS A 214 -16.28 4.41 -29.04
CA LYS A 214 -15.06 4.93 -28.45
C LYS A 214 -15.15 4.89 -26.94
N ALA A 215 -14.08 4.45 -26.29
CA ALA A 215 -13.99 4.48 -24.83
C ALA A 215 -14.16 5.92 -24.30
N LYS A 216 -14.98 6.08 -23.27
CA LYS A 216 -15.25 7.37 -22.62
C LYS A 216 -14.46 7.48 -21.33
N VAL A 217 -13.79 8.61 -21.11
CA VAL A 217 -13.13 8.90 -19.84
C VAL A 217 -14.01 9.84 -19.02
N ILE A 218 -14.29 9.45 -17.79
CA ILE A 218 -15.07 10.23 -16.83
C ILE A 218 -14.17 10.43 -15.60
N THR A 219 -14.02 11.67 -15.15
CA THR A 219 -13.39 11.94 -13.86
C THR A 219 -14.42 11.77 -12.77
N GLU A 220 -14.13 10.88 -11.84
CA GLU A 220 -14.88 10.69 -10.60
C GLU A 220 -14.08 11.30 -9.45
N THR A 221 -14.79 11.85 -8.47
CA THR A 221 -14.21 12.50 -7.30
C THR A 221 -14.81 11.92 -6.04
N PHE A 222 -13.96 11.55 -5.09
CA PHE A 222 -14.39 11.03 -3.80
C PHE A 222 -13.76 11.87 -2.70
N PRO A 223 -14.55 12.39 -1.75
CA PRO A 223 -13.97 13.01 -0.57
C PRO A 223 -13.19 11.93 0.17
N LEU A 224 -11.90 12.17 0.39
CA LEU A 224 -11.15 11.38 1.35
C LEU A 224 -11.49 11.96 2.71
N ARG A 225 -11.90 11.11 3.65
CA ARG A 225 -12.08 11.55 5.04
C ARG A 225 -10.71 11.99 5.51
N SER A 226 -10.45 13.29 5.46
CA SER A 226 -9.16 13.82 5.88
C SER A 226 -8.85 13.33 7.27
N ALA A 227 -7.57 13.06 7.52
CA ALA A 227 -6.97 13.10 8.84
C ALA A 227 -6.99 14.54 9.42
N MET A 228 -8.08 15.29 9.21
CA MET A 228 -8.28 16.70 9.55
C MET A 228 -8.19 16.99 11.06
N ASN A 229 -8.03 15.95 11.88
CA ASN A 229 -7.82 16.05 13.32
C ASN A 229 -6.37 15.84 13.77
N ARG A 230 -5.40 15.70 12.85
CA ARG A 230 -3.97 15.65 13.21
C ARG A 230 -3.38 17.07 13.28
N ARG A 231 -3.81 17.86 14.27
CA ARG A 231 -3.17 19.11 14.70
C ARG A 231 -2.80 19.06 16.16
#